data_AF-A0A966XLA3-F1
#
_entry.id   AF-A0A966XLA3-F1
#
_cell.length_a   1.000
_cell.length_b   1.000
_cell.length_c   1.000
_cell.angle_alpha   90.00
_cell.angle_beta   90.00
_cell.angle_gamma   90.00
#
_symmetry.space_group_name_H-M   'P 1'
#
loop_
_entity.id
_entity.type
_entity.pdbx_description
1 polymer ?
#
loop_
_entity_poly.entity_id
_entity_poly.type
_entity_poly.pdbx_seq_one_letter_code
_entity_poly.pdbx_strand_id
1 'polypeptide(L)'
;MQQSNWGSEVEVQTRLRIKLSIAAYAYEVASDSIMSDAEFDSQCLLIDPSIETGNSKMDKFFKEEFNPSTGQWIHKHPDLATIVSLYRKYYASKQ
;
A
#
# COMPACT_ATOMS: atom_id res chain seq x y z
N MET A 1 15.74 -1.89 19.73
CA MET A 1 15.75 -2.01 18.25
C MET A 1 15.81 -0.59 17.70
N GLN A 2 16.70 -0.30 16.75
CA GLN A 2 16.94 1.05 16.24
C GLN A 2 15.69 1.54 15.49
N GLN A 3 15.02 2.58 15.99
CA GLN A 3 14.08 3.35 15.19
C GLN A 3 14.91 4.14 14.17
N SER A 4 14.81 3.78 12.90
CA SER A 4 15.41 4.56 11.83
C SER A 4 14.58 5.82 11.64
N ASN A 5 15.14 7.00 11.91
CA ASN A 5 14.50 8.30 11.69
C ASN A 5 14.49 8.69 10.19
N TRP A 6 14.18 7.75 9.30
CA TRP A 6 14.18 8.04 7.87
C TRP A 6 12.82 8.58 7.42
N GLY A 7 12.87 9.74 6.76
CA GLY A 7 11.71 10.41 6.18
C GLY A 7 10.91 11.22 7.19
N SER A 8 10.24 12.26 6.67
CA SER A 8 9.11 12.89 7.32
C SER A 8 7.94 11.92 7.45
N GLU A 9 7.01 12.24 8.34
CA GLU A 9 5.79 11.45 8.56
C GLU A 9 5.00 11.25 7.25
N VAL A 10 4.95 12.28 6.42
CA VAL A 10 4.33 12.26 5.10
C VAL A 10 5.02 11.26 4.17
N GLU A 11 6.36 11.23 4.13
CA GLU A 11 7.11 10.31 3.29
C GLU A 11 6.95 8.86 3.75
N VAL A 12 6.91 8.64 5.06
CA VAL A 12 6.66 7.32 5.67
C VAL A 12 5.26 6.83 5.27
N GLN A 13 4.22 7.63 5.46
CA GLN A 13 2.85 7.29 5.07
C GLN A 13 2.73 7.04 3.57
N THR A 14 3.34 7.90 2.74
CA THR A 14 3.34 7.73 1.28
C THR A 14 3.95 6.39 0.87
N ARG A 15 5.13 6.06 1.42
CA ARG A 15 5.82 4.81 1.10
C ARG A 15 5.03 3.60 1.57
N LEU A 16 4.44 3.66 2.76
CA LEU A 16 3.64 2.58 3.33
C LEU A 16 2.39 2.32 2.48
N ARG A 17 1.65 3.38 2.12
CA ARG A 17 0.46 3.32 1.25
C ARG A 17 0.78 2.67 -0.10
N ILE A 18 1.90 3.04 -0.72
CA ILE A 18 2.36 2.43 -1.98
C ILE A 18 2.69 0.95 -1.78
N LYS A 19 3.48 0.61 -0.74
CA LYS A 19 3.88 -0.78 -0.47
C LYS A 19 2.67 -1.69 -0.27
N LEU A 20 1.70 -1.26 0.55
CA LEU A 20 0.49 -2.03 0.82
C LEU A 20 -0.44 -2.12 -0.39
N SER A 21 -0.51 -1.08 -1.21
CA SER A 21 -1.28 -1.14 -2.46
C SER A 21 -0.71 -2.18 -3.43
N ILE A 22 0.62 -2.28 -3.53
CA ILE A 22 1.27 -3.33 -4.35
C ILE A 22 0.99 -4.72 -3.77
N ALA A 23 1.05 -4.88 -2.45
CA ALA A 23 0.78 -6.16 -1.79
C ALA A 23 -0.68 -6.61 -1.94
N ALA A 24 -1.62 -5.69 -1.73
CA ALA A 24 -3.05 -5.94 -1.94
C ALA A 24 -3.33 -6.32 -3.40
N TYR A 25 -2.70 -5.63 -4.36
CA TYR A 25 -2.83 -5.99 -5.78
C TYR A 25 -2.30 -7.40 -6.08
N ALA A 26 -1.12 -7.73 -5.56
CA ALA A 26 -0.51 -9.04 -5.77
C ALA A 26 -1.45 -10.15 -5.29
N TYR A 27 -2.01 -9.98 -4.09
CA TYR A 27 -2.89 -10.97 -3.46
C TYR A 27 -4.25 -11.06 -4.17
N GLU A 28 -4.96 -9.94 -4.30
CA GLU A 28 -6.36 -9.91 -4.75
C GLU A 28 -6.50 -10.11 -6.27
N VAL A 29 -5.46 -9.75 -7.06
CA VAL A 29 -5.55 -9.74 -8.53
C VAL A 29 -4.56 -10.68 -9.19
N ALA A 30 -3.31 -10.74 -8.71
CA ALA A 30 -2.26 -11.52 -9.35
C ALA A 30 -2.15 -12.96 -8.81
N SER A 31 -2.94 -13.33 -7.80
CA SER A 31 -2.83 -14.61 -7.09
C SER A 31 -1.41 -14.89 -6.59
N ASP A 32 -0.73 -13.85 -6.15
CA ASP A 32 0.66 -13.87 -5.70
C ASP A 32 0.79 -13.25 -4.30
N SER A 33 1.77 -13.69 -3.51
CA SER A 33 2.01 -13.23 -2.15
C SER A 33 3.43 -12.73 -2.02
N ILE A 34 3.59 -11.40 -2.02
CA ILE A 34 4.90 -10.72 -1.88
C ILE A 34 5.26 -10.37 -0.42
N MET A 35 4.33 -10.62 0.50
CA MET A 35 4.49 -10.55 1.95
C MET A 35 3.46 -11.46 2.61
N SER A 36 3.73 -11.92 3.84
CA SER A 36 2.78 -12.75 4.58
C SER A 36 1.58 -11.95 5.06
N ASP A 37 0.45 -12.64 5.27
CA ASP A 37 -0.78 -12.05 5.80
C ASP A 37 -0.52 -11.31 7.13
N ALA A 38 0.22 -11.93 8.05
CA ALA A 38 0.57 -11.29 9.33
C ALA A 38 1.43 -10.02 9.16
N GLU A 39 2.35 -9.99 8.18
CA GLU A 39 3.10 -8.78 7.87
C GLU A 39 2.17 -7.69 7.32
N PHE A 40 1.30 -8.04 6.38
CA PHE A 40 0.33 -7.13 5.78
C PHE A 40 -0.60 -6.53 6.84
N ASP A 41 -1.22 -7.37 7.67
CA ASP A 41 -2.13 -6.96 8.74
C ASP A 41 -1.46 -5.96 9.69
N SER A 42 -0.24 -6.29 10.16
CA SER A 42 0.48 -5.42 11.08
C SER A 42 0.84 -4.06 10.47
N GLN A 43 1.15 -4.01 9.17
CA GLN A 43 1.48 -2.78 8.47
C GLN A 43 0.25 -1.95 8.11
N CYS A 44 -0.88 -2.57 7.81
CA CYS A 44 -2.16 -1.88 7.59
C CYS A 44 -2.58 -1.06 8.82
N LEU A 45 -2.27 -1.53 10.03
CA LEU A 45 -2.54 -0.79 11.27
C LEU A 45 -1.66 0.46 11.46
N LEU A 46 -0.59 0.61 10.67
CA LEU A 46 0.30 1.78 10.72
C LEU A 46 -0.14 2.89 9.76
N ILE A 47 -1.11 2.61 8.87
CA ILE A 47 -1.68 3.62 7.97
C ILE A 47 -2.50 4.60 8.79
N ASP A 48 -2.18 5.88 8.65
CA ASP A 48 -2.99 6.96 9.19
C ASP A 48 -3.56 7.80 8.02
N PRO A 49 -4.85 7.65 7.68
CA PRO A 49 -5.51 8.42 6.63
C PRO A 49 -5.66 9.92 6.96
N SER A 50 -5.44 10.36 8.20
CA SER A 50 -5.52 11.78 8.58
C SER A 50 -4.32 12.60 8.09
N ILE A 51 -3.21 11.93 7.78
CA ILE A 51 -1.99 12.55 7.27
C ILE A 51 -2.12 12.78 5.77
N GLU A 52 -2.13 14.05 5.37
CA GLU A 52 -2.15 14.45 3.95
C GLU A 52 -0.79 14.23 3.30
N THR A 53 -0.79 13.58 2.14
CA THR A 53 0.45 13.31 1.38
C THR A 53 0.72 14.34 0.29
N GLY A 54 -0.16 15.33 0.15
CA GLY A 54 -0.14 16.31 -0.93
C GLY A 54 -0.72 15.78 -2.24
N ASN A 55 -1.26 14.55 -2.24
CA ASN A 55 -1.99 13.97 -3.36
C ASN A 55 -3.45 13.77 -2.96
N SER A 56 -4.26 14.82 -3.14
CA SER A 56 -5.66 14.86 -2.70
C SER A 56 -6.51 13.69 -3.21
N LYS A 57 -6.22 13.17 -4.41
CA LYS A 57 -6.92 11.99 -4.96
C LYS A 57 -6.61 10.72 -4.17
N MET A 58 -5.34 10.52 -3.81
CA MET A 58 -4.92 9.37 -2.99
C MET A 58 -5.35 9.54 -1.53
N ASP A 59 -5.22 10.75 -0.98
CA ASP A 59 -5.62 11.04 0.40
C ASP A 59 -7.12 10.78 0.59
N LYS A 60 -7.96 11.22 -0.37
CA LYS A 60 -9.40 10.90 -0.37
C LYS A 60 -9.66 9.39 -0.44
N PHE A 61 -8.97 8.69 -1.34
CA PHE A 61 -9.12 7.24 -1.48
C PHE A 61 -8.80 6.48 -0.18
N PHE A 62 -7.69 6.80 0.47
CA PHE A 62 -7.32 6.17 1.75
C PHE A 62 -8.25 6.55 2.90
N LYS A 63 -8.98 7.67 2.82
CA LYS A 63 -9.98 8.02 3.83
C LYS A 63 -11.32 7.30 3.63
N GLU A 64 -11.72 7.09 2.38
CA GLU A 64 -13.06 6.61 2.06
C GLU A 64 -13.12 5.10 1.80
N GLU A 65 -12.07 4.50 1.24
CA GLU A 65 -12.11 3.13 0.74
C GLU A 65 -11.19 2.18 1.51
N PHE A 66 -10.11 2.69 2.12
CA PHE A 66 -9.16 1.84 2.84
C PHE A 66 -9.82 1.17 4.05
N ASN A 67 -9.63 -0.15 4.14
CA ASN A 67 -10.00 -0.94 5.30
C ASN A 67 -8.81 -1.85 5.63
N PRO A 68 -8.22 -1.77 6.84
CA PRO A 68 -7.05 -2.55 7.20
C PRO A 68 -7.32 -4.06 7.26
N SER A 69 -8.58 -4.49 7.37
CA SER A 69 -8.96 -5.91 7.51
C SER A 69 -9.13 -6.64 6.17
N THR A 70 -8.87 -6.00 5.03
CA THR A 70 -9.02 -6.62 3.69
C THR A 70 -8.18 -5.90 2.64
N GLY A 71 -7.80 -6.58 1.55
CA GLY A 71 -7.15 -5.98 0.38
C GLY A 71 -8.12 -5.47 -0.69
N GLN A 72 -9.41 -5.75 -0.57
CA GLN A 72 -10.43 -5.53 -1.62
C GLN A 72 -10.54 -4.07 -2.12
N TRP A 73 -10.14 -3.09 -1.30
CA TRP A 73 -10.10 -1.68 -1.69
C TRP A 73 -9.20 -1.41 -2.90
N ILE A 74 -8.24 -2.30 -3.18
CA ILE A 74 -7.32 -2.15 -4.32
C ILE A 74 -8.04 -2.10 -5.67
N HIS A 75 -9.21 -2.76 -5.80
CA HIS A 75 -10.01 -2.72 -7.03
C HIS A 75 -10.55 -1.32 -7.35
N LYS A 76 -10.61 -0.43 -6.35
CA LYS A 76 -11.02 0.97 -6.50
C LYS A 76 -9.84 1.95 -6.54
N HIS A 77 -8.61 1.45 -6.56
CA HIS A 77 -7.41 2.30 -6.49
C HIS A 77 -7.39 3.31 -7.65
N PRO A 78 -7.32 4.63 -7.41
CA PRO A 78 -7.55 5.61 -8.46
C PRO A 78 -6.41 5.75 -9.48
N ASP A 79 -5.29 5.07 -9.23
CA ASP A 79 -4.18 4.86 -10.17
C ASP A 79 -3.68 3.41 -10.09
N LEU A 80 -4.54 2.45 -10.41
CA LEU A 80 -4.20 1.03 -10.39
C LEU A 80 -3.10 0.68 -11.41
N ALA A 81 -3.04 1.38 -12.54
CA ALA A 81 -2.06 1.13 -13.60
C ALA A 81 -0.61 1.32 -13.11
N THR A 82 -0.36 2.37 -12.32
CA THR A 82 0.96 2.58 -11.70
C THR A 82 1.29 1.46 -10.72
N ILE A 83 0.34 1.01 -9.90
CA ILE A 83 0.54 -0.12 -8.98
C ILE A 83 0.91 -1.39 -9.74
N VAL A 84 0.19 -1.71 -10.83
CA VAL A 84 0.49 -2.85 -11.69
C VAL A 84 1.91 -2.76 -12.26
N SER A 85 2.30 -1.57 -12.74
CA SER A 85 3.65 -1.34 -13.27
C SER A 85 4.73 -1.56 -12.22
N LEU A 86 4.53 -1.05 -11.00
CA LEU A 86 5.46 -1.24 -9.88
C LEU A 86 5.55 -2.71 -9.47
N TYR A 87 4.41 -3.40 -9.34
CA TYR A 87 4.36 -4.83 -9.07
C TYR A 87 5.17 -5.61 -10.12
N ARG A 88 4.89 -5.39 -11.40
CA ARG A 88 5.57 -6.10 -12.50
C ARG A 88 7.06 -5.84 -12.52
N LYS A 89 7.47 -4.59 -12.28
CA LYS A 89 8.88 -4.18 -12.33
C LYS A 89 9.71 -4.78 -11.20
N TYR A 90 9.14 -4.89 -9.99
CA TYR A 90 9.92 -5.25 -8.80
C TYR A 90 9.65 -6.66 -8.26
N TYR A 91 8.51 -7.26 -8.60
CA TYR A 91 8.05 -8.52 -7.99
C TYR A 91 7.74 -9.61 -9.03
N ALA A 92 7.07 -9.30 -10.15
CA ALA A 92 6.67 -10.33 -11.12
C ALA A 92 7.83 -11.03 -11.83
N SER A 93 9.04 -10.45 -11.84
CA SER A 93 10.23 -11.06 -12.44
C SER A 93 10.98 -12.03 -11.52
N LYS A 94 10.42 -12.37 -10.35
CA LYS A 94 11.04 -13.27 -9.35
C LYS A 94 10.41 -14.65 -9.25
N GLN A 95 9.51 -15.02 -10.16
CA GLN A 95 8.99 -16.39 -10.27
C GLN A 95 9.85 -17.23 -11.22
#